data_AF-A0AAI8BHN5-F1
#
_entry.id   AF-A0AAI8BHN5-F1
#
_cell.length_a   1.000
_cell.length_b   1.000
_cell.length_c   1.000
_cell.angle_alpha   90.00
_cell.angle_beta   90.00
_cell.angle_gamma   90.00
#
_symmetry.space_group_name_H-M   'P 1'
#
loop_
_entity.id
_entity.type
_entity.pdbx_description
1 polymer ?
#
loop_
_entity_poly.entity_id
_entity_poly.type
_entity_poly.pdbx_seq_one_letter_code
_entity_poly.pdbx_strand_id
1 'polypeptide(L)'
;MYKDISPKNVIFAGLATSVEYFDFALFAYVTVFISAAFFPDSNSTVATIKTFGMFAAGYLMRPIGGIFFGNLGDKVGRKKVLIITVALMAISTAIIAFTPSYQQIGIVSVLLIIFARMIQGFSIGSEYNGVLAILSEQAPDNKRGLITAFGTFFSGFGVFLGTVVVFLFSSFLSESQMHLYGWRYAL
;
A
#
# COMPACT_ATOMS: atom_id res chain seq x y z
N MET A 1 -17.17 31.80 0.00
CA MET A 1 -15.94 32.10 0.76
C MET A 1 -15.02 30.88 0.65
N TYR A 2 -14.20 30.82 -0.41
CA TYR A 2 -13.23 29.75 -0.57
C TYR A 2 -12.14 29.97 0.48
N LYS A 3 -12.07 29.10 1.50
CA LYS A 3 -10.92 29.07 2.40
C LYS A 3 -9.72 28.68 1.54
N ASP A 4 -8.71 29.54 1.50
CA ASP A 4 -7.41 29.18 0.96
C ASP A 4 -7.01 27.82 1.55
N ILE A 5 -6.77 26.85 0.67
CA ILE A 5 -6.21 25.57 1.07
C ILE A 5 -4.94 25.86 1.86
N SER A 6 -4.87 25.36 3.09
CA SER A 6 -3.60 25.29 3.79
C SER A 6 -2.67 24.36 3.02
N PRO A 7 -1.45 24.80 2.63
CA PRO A 7 -0.47 23.94 1.98
C PRO A 7 -0.22 22.63 2.76
N LYS A 8 -0.37 22.69 4.09
CA LYS A 8 -0.28 21.52 4.98
C LYS A 8 -1.30 20.44 4.61
N ASN A 9 -2.53 20.79 4.26
CA ASN A 9 -3.57 19.82 3.91
C ASN A 9 -3.30 19.14 2.57
N VAL A 10 -2.76 19.86 1.58
CA VAL A 10 -2.34 19.28 0.28
C VAL A 10 -1.25 18.27 0.50
N ILE A 11 -0.23 18.65 1.26
CA ILE A 11 0.91 17.78 1.57
C ILE A 11 0.43 16.54 2.33
N PHE A 12 -0.44 16.71 3.33
CA PHE A 12 -0.95 15.58 4.10
C PHE A 12 -1.76 14.59 3.25
N ALA A 13 -2.62 15.11 2.38
CA ALA A 13 -3.43 14.28 1.48
C ALA A 13 -2.55 13.56 0.44
N GLY A 14 -1.56 14.26 -0.12
CA GLY A 14 -0.58 13.67 -1.03
C GLY A 14 0.27 12.59 -0.37
N LEU A 15 0.80 12.84 0.84
CA LEU A 15 1.60 11.84 1.58
C LEU A 15 0.82 10.56 1.88
N ALA A 16 -0.50 10.63 2.12
CA ALA A 16 -1.32 9.43 2.27
C ALA A 16 -1.25 8.57 1.00
N THR A 17 -1.43 9.19 -0.16
CA THR A 17 -1.24 8.52 -1.46
C THR A 17 0.19 7.99 -1.64
N SER A 18 1.22 8.70 -1.17
CA SER A 18 2.59 8.15 -1.21
C SER A 18 2.74 6.85 -0.44
N VAL A 19 2.10 6.72 0.73
CA VAL A 19 2.17 5.50 1.55
C VAL A 19 1.63 4.30 0.79
N GLU A 20 0.50 4.47 0.10
CA GLU A 20 -0.07 3.46 -0.80
C GLU A 20 0.98 2.96 -1.79
N TYR A 21 1.46 3.86 -2.65
CA TYR A 21 2.36 3.52 -3.75
C TYR A 21 3.75 3.07 -3.28
N PHE A 22 4.16 3.50 -2.09
CA PHE A 22 5.35 3.00 -1.40
C PHE A 22 5.24 1.50 -1.09
N ASP A 23 4.15 1.04 -0.46
CA ASP A 23 3.95 -0.39 -0.17
C ASP A 23 3.82 -1.22 -1.45
N PHE A 24 3.11 -0.69 -2.46
CA PHE A 24 3.01 -1.32 -3.78
C PHE A 24 4.39 -1.60 -4.38
N ALA A 25 5.26 -0.59 -4.37
CA ALA A 25 6.60 -0.71 -4.91
C ALA A 25 7.44 -1.70 -4.08
N LEU A 26 7.48 -1.54 -2.76
CA LEU A 26 8.21 -2.44 -1.86
C LEU A 26 7.85 -3.90 -2.11
N PHE A 27 6.56 -4.23 -2.08
CA PHE A 27 6.10 -5.61 -2.27
C PHE A 27 6.49 -6.16 -3.63
N ALA A 28 6.33 -5.37 -4.70
CA ALA A 28 6.74 -5.78 -6.04
C ALA A 28 8.24 -6.10 -6.11
N TYR A 29 9.08 -5.26 -5.52
CA TYR A 29 10.54 -5.47 -5.52
C TYR A 29 10.98 -6.65 -4.63
N VAL A 30 10.35 -6.86 -3.48
CA VAL A 30 10.72 -7.98 -2.58
C VAL A 30 9.94 -9.28 -2.85
N THR A 31 9.12 -9.32 -3.91
CA THR A 31 8.27 -10.47 -4.27
C THR A 31 9.04 -11.78 -4.37
N VAL A 32 10.29 -11.76 -4.86
CA VAL A 32 11.14 -12.95 -4.97
C VAL A 32 11.49 -13.54 -3.59
N PHE A 33 11.72 -12.69 -2.59
CA PHE A 33 12.00 -13.14 -1.22
C PHE A 33 10.73 -13.66 -0.55
N ILE A 34 9.59 -13.00 -0.79
CA ILE A 34 8.28 -13.43 -0.29
C ILE A 34 7.89 -14.78 -0.92
N SER A 35 8.04 -14.96 -2.23
CA SER A 35 7.70 -16.22 -2.89
C SER A 35 8.52 -17.39 -2.35
N ALA A 36 9.81 -17.19 -2.10
CA ALA A 36 10.68 -18.18 -1.45
C ALA A 36 10.25 -18.49 0.00
N ALA A 37 9.83 -17.48 0.77
CA ALA A 37 9.44 -17.66 2.17
C ALA A 37 8.08 -18.38 2.35
N PHE A 38 7.14 -18.20 1.41
CA PHE A 38 5.77 -18.70 1.55
C PHE A 38 5.42 -19.86 0.61
N PHE A 39 6.21 -20.11 -0.44
CA PHE A 39 5.99 -21.21 -1.38
C PHE A 39 7.28 -22.00 -1.68
N PRO A 40 7.97 -22.55 -0.66
CA PRO A 40 9.27 -23.18 -0.83
C PRO A 40 9.25 -24.43 -1.73
N ASP A 41 8.12 -25.16 -1.76
CA ASP A 41 7.99 -26.42 -2.51
C ASP A 41 7.55 -26.23 -3.98
N SER A 42 7.42 -24.98 -4.44
CA SER A 42 7.05 -24.66 -5.83
C SER A 42 8.28 -24.29 -6.63
N ASN A 43 8.32 -24.66 -7.92
CA ASN A 43 9.29 -24.07 -8.84
C ASN A 43 9.15 -22.53 -8.80
N SER A 44 10.26 -21.80 -8.88
CA SER A 44 10.35 -20.34 -8.78
C SER A 44 9.32 -19.59 -9.61
N THR A 45 9.03 -20.05 -10.84
CA THR A 45 7.99 -19.44 -11.68
C THR A 45 6.59 -19.58 -11.06
N VAL A 46 6.25 -20.78 -10.58
CA VAL A 46 4.95 -21.05 -9.95
C VAL A 46 4.82 -20.32 -8.62
N ALA A 47 5.90 -20.28 -7.82
CA ALA A 47 5.94 -19.52 -6.56
C ALA A 47 5.66 -18.03 -6.79
N THR A 48 6.29 -17.45 -7.82
CA THR A 48 6.09 -16.05 -8.19
C THR A 48 4.65 -15.78 -8.64
N ILE A 49 4.07 -16.65 -9.47
CA ILE A 49 2.66 -16.56 -9.89
C ILE A 49 1.72 -16.62 -8.68
N LYS A 50 1.97 -17.54 -7.73
CA LYS A 50 1.17 -17.64 -6.50
C LYS A 50 1.28 -16.36 -5.66
N THR A 51 2.46 -15.77 -5.53
CA THR A 51 2.65 -14.49 -4.83
C THR A 51 1.89 -13.34 -5.50
N PHE A 52 1.93 -13.23 -6.82
CA PHE A 52 1.08 -12.28 -7.55
C PHE A 52 -0.41 -12.59 -7.41
N GLY A 53 -0.79 -13.86 -7.26
CA GLY A 53 -2.17 -14.24 -6.91
C GLY A 53 -2.62 -13.68 -5.56
N MET A 54 -1.76 -13.69 -4.54
CA MET A 54 -2.05 -13.05 -3.24
C MET A 54 -2.24 -11.53 -3.39
N PHE A 55 -1.44 -10.91 -4.28
CA PHE A 55 -1.57 -9.50 -4.60
C PHE A 55 -2.89 -9.20 -5.32
N ALA A 56 -3.26 -10.02 -6.29
CA ALA A 56 -4.52 -9.91 -7.03
C ALA A 56 -5.74 -10.01 -6.09
N ALA A 57 -5.68 -10.85 -5.05
CA ALA A 57 -6.74 -10.93 -4.05
C ALA A 57 -6.99 -9.58 -3.35
N GLY A 58 -5.95 -8.79 -3.09
CA GLY A 58 -6.08 -7.42 -2.59
C GLY A 58 -6.79 -6.49 -3.59
N TYR A 59 -6.45 -6.58 -4.88
CA TYR A 59 -7.13 -5.78 -5.91
C TYR A 59 -8.63 -6.09 -6.01
N LEU A 60 -9.04 -7.33 -5.82
CA LEU A 60 -10.46 -7.71 -5.81
C LEU A 60 -11.23 -7.06 -4.64
N MET A 61 -10.55 -6.72 -3.54
CA MET A 61 -11.16 -6.03 -2.41
C MET A 61 -11.28 -4.51 -2.61
N ARG A 62 -10.55 -3.92 -3.57
CA ARG A 62 -10.59 -2.46 -3.81
C ARG A 62 -11.98 -1.94 -4.19
N PRO A 63 -12.75 -2.55 -5.11
CA PRO A 63 -14.12 -2.10 -5.39
C PRO A 63 -15.01 -2.13 -4.14
N ILE A 64 -14.89 -3.19 -3.33
CA ILE A 64 -15.66 -3.36 -2.09
C ILE A 64 -15.30 -2.25 -1.10
N GLY A 65 -14.00 -2.00 -0.94
CA GLY A 65 -13.46 -0.90 -0.15
C GLY A 65 -13.92 0.47 -0.63
N GLY A 66 -13.87 0.71 -1.93
CA GLY A 66 -14.31 1.95 -2.57
C GLY A 66 -15.77 2.25 -2.31
N ILE A 67 -16.64 1.25 -2.45
CA ILE A 67 -18.07 1.39 -2.14
C ILE A 67 -18.27 1.64 -0.64
N PHE A 68 -17.63 0.87 0.23
CA PHE A 68 -17.82 0.99 1.67
C PHE A 68 -17.30 2.32 2.22
N PHE A 69 -16.01 2.60 2.01
CA PHE A 69 -15.34 3.78 2.53
C PHE A 69 -15.70 5.06 1.76
N GLY A 70 -16.08 4.96 0.49
CA GLY A 70 -16.66 6.10 -0.25
C GLY A 70 -17.95 6.58 0.40
N ASN A 71 -18.92 5.67 0.57
CA ASN A 71 -20.18 5.98 1.25
C ASN A 71 -19.98 6.44 2.70
N LEU A 72 -19.04 5.83 3.43
CA LEU A 72 -18.71 6.23 4.79
C LEU A 72 -18.09 7.65 4.79
N GLY A 73 -17.20 7.95 3.85
CA GLY A 73 -16.53 9.24 3.70
C GLY A 73 -17.50 10.38 3.47
N ASP A 74 -18.54 10.13 2.68
CA ASP A 74 -19.61 11.12 2.43
C ASP A 74 -20.48 11.36 3.68
N LYS A 75 -20.62 10.37 4.58
CA LYS A 75 -21.44 10.48 5.81
C LYS A 75 -20.69 11.05 7.02
N VAL A 76 -19.47 10.60 7.28
CA VAL A 76 -18.71 10.96 8.51
C VAL A 76 -17.53 11.90 8.25
N GLY A 77 -17.26 12.19 6.97
CA GLY A 77 -16.22 13.11 6.50
C GLY A 77 -15.00 12.38 5.94
N ARG A 78 -14.57 12.80 4.73
CA ARG A 78 -13.46 12.19 3.98
C ARG A 78 -12.15 12.10 4.76
N LYS A 79 -11.80 13.14 5.52
CA LYS A 79 -10.55 13.18 6.32
C LYS A 79 -10.52 12.09 7.41
N LYS A 80 -11.64 11.80 8.07
CA LYS A 80 -11.69 10.77 9.12
C LYS A 80 -11.50 9.38 8.51
N VAL A 81 -12.17 9.14 7.39
CA VAL A 81 -12.05 7.88 6.65
C VAL A 81 -10.63 7.68 6.14
N LEU A 82 -9.98 8.72 5.60
CA LEU A 82 -8.58 8.65 5.17
C LEU A 82 -7.64 8.18 6.30
N ILE A 83 -7.82 8.68 7.52
CA ILE A 83 -7.01 8.26 8.67
C ILE A 83 -7.26 6.78 9.01
N ILE A 84 -8.51 6.33 8.95
CA ILE A 84 -8.88 4.93 9.19
C ILE A 84 -8.25 4.02 8.14
N THR A 85 -8.30 4.41 6.86
CA THR A 85 -7.74 3.58 5.78
C THR A 85 -6.22 3.50 5.85
N VAL A 86 -5.53 4.63 6.09
CA VAL A 86 -4.08 4.61 6.30
C VAL A 86 -3.68 3.73 7.51
N ALA A 87 -4.45 3.77 8.60
CA ALA A 87 -4.21 2.90 9.75
C ALA A 87 -4.42 1.41 9.44
N LEU A 88 -5.51 1.06 8.73
CA LEU A 88 -5.77 -0.31 8.29
C LEU A 88 -4.68 -0.83 7.34
N MET A 89 -4.15 0.05 6.49
CA MET A 89 -3.04 -0.28 5.61
C MET A 89 -1.79 -0.61 6.43
N ALA A 90 -1.40 0.24 7.37
CA ALA A 90 -0.25 0.00 8.25
C ALA A 90 -0.38 -1.31 9.07
N ILE A 91 -1.58 -1.59 9.60
CA ILE A 91 -1.86 -2.85 10.31
C ILE A 91 -1.68 -4.05 9.37
N SER A 92 -2.16 -3.94 8.13
CA SER A 92 -2.03 -5.01 7.14
C SER A 92 -0.58 -5.27 6.77
N THR A 93 0.21 -4.22 6.54
CA THR A 93 1.65 -4.32 6.26
C THR A 93 2.40 -4.95 7.44
N ALA A 94 2.07 -4.55 8.68
CA ALA A 94 2.63 -5.16 9.87
C ALA A 94 2.30 -6.66 9.98
N ILE A 95 1.06 -7.07 9.69
CA ILE A 95 0.69 -8.50 9.65
C ILE A 95 1.58 -9.26 8.67
N ILE A 96 1.80 -8.71 7.45
CA ILE A 96 2.67 -9.35 6.44
C ILE A 96 4.12 -9.45 6.96
N ALA A 97 4.66 -8.36 7.50
CA ALA A 97 6.04 -8.30 7.99
C ALA A 97 6.31 -9.27 9.15
N PHE A 98 5.32 -9.48 10.04
CA PHE A 98 5.45 -10.36 11.21
C PHE A 98 4.95 -11.80 10.99
N THR A 99 4.28 -12.11 9.87
CA THR A 99 3.76 -13.46 9.61
C THR A 99 4.90 -14.47 9.46
N PRO A 100 4.99 -15.54 10.28
CA PRO A 100 6.01 -16.57 10.18
C PRO A 100 6.05 -17.26 8.80
N SER A 101 7.19 -17.81 8.40
CA SER A 101 7.34 -18.44 7.07
C SER A 101 6.52 -19.74 6.95
N TYR A 102 6.40 -20.24 5.72
CA TYR A 102 5.69 -21.50 5.47
C TYR A 102 6.31 -22.68 6.22
N GLN A 103 7.64 -22.70 6.39
CA GLN A 103 8.32 -23.75 7.15
C GLN A 103 7.91 -23.76 8.64
N GLN A 104 7.50 -22.63 9.20
CA GLN A 104 7.19 -22.50 10.63
C GLN A 104 5.72 -22.84 10.94
N ILE A 105 4.78 -22.38 10.11
CA ILE A 105 3.33 -22.51 10.38
C ILE A 105 2.53 -23.07 9.20
N GLY A 106 3.20 -23.55 8.14
CA GLY A 106 2.57 -24.16 6.98
C GLY A 106 1.62 -23.22 6.24
N ILE A 107 0.52 -23.78 5.73
CA ILE A 107 -0.50 -23.08 4.94
C ILE A 107 -1.12 -21.86 5.64
N VAL A 108 -1.10 -21.83 6.98
CA VAL A 108 -1.61 -20.69 7.76
C VAL A 108 -0.87 -19.40 7.41
N SER A 109 0.43 -19.47 7.13
CA SER A 109 1.22 -18.30 6.70
C SER A 109 0.69 -17.65 5.42
N VAL A 110 0.36 -18.47 4.42
CA VAL A 110 -0.20 -18.04 3.13
C VAL A 110 -1.57 -17.42 3.33
N LEU A 111 -2.43 -18.06 4.14
CA LEU A 111 -3.77 -17.55 4.44
C LEU A 111 -3.72 -16.20 5.16
N LEU A 112 -2.78 -16.02 6.10
CA LEU A 112 -2.59 -14.74 6.80
C LEU A 112 -2.16 -13.63 5.84
N ILE A 113 -1.26 -13.90 4.89
CA ILE A 113 -0.84 -12.90 3.90
C ILE A 113 -1.97 -12.55 2.95
N ILE A 114 -2.73 -13.54 2.46
CA ILE A 114 -3.89 -13.28 1.62
C ILE A 114 -4.90 -12.41 2.38
N PHE A 115 -5.19 -12.76 3.64
CA PHE A 115 -6.09 -11.99 4.48
C PHE A 115 -5.60 -10.55 4.71
N ALA A 116 -4.32 -10.37 5.03
CA ALA A 116 -3.72 -9.05 5.18
C ALA A 116 -3.79 -8.24 3.87
N ARG A 117 -3.50 -8.87 2.71
CA ARG A 117 -3.63 -8.22 1.39
C ARG A 117 -5.07 -7.85 1.07
N MET A 118 -6.04 -8.66 1.48
CA MET A 118 -7.46 -8.34 1.36
C MET A 118 -7.86 -7.14 2.21
N ILE A 119 -7.42 -7.05 3.48
CA ILE A 119 -7.65 -5.87 4.33
C ILE A 119 -7.00 -4.63 3.71
N GLN A 120 -5.77 -4.76 3.23
CA GLN A 120 -5.05 -3.66 2.61
C GLN A 120 -5.76 -3.15 1.35
N GLY A 121 -6.16 -4.06 0.46
CA GLY A 121 -6.91 -3.73 -0.75
C GLY A 121 -8.29 -3.11 -0.45
N PHE A 122 -8.98 -3.63 0.57
CA PHE A 122 -10.23 -3.04 1.08
C PHE A 122 -10.00 -1.60 1.58
N SER A 123 -8.90 -1.36 2.28
CA SER A 123 -8.56 -0.04 2.79
C SER A 123 -8.32 0.99 1.67
N ILE A 124 -7.52 0.59 0.67
CA ILE A 124 -7.08 1.45 -0.42
C ILE A 124 -8.21 1.83 -1.39
N GLY A 125 -9.28 1.03 -1.43
CA GLY A 125 -10.36 1.14 -2.42
C GLY A 125 -10.98 2.53 -2.61
N SER A 126 -11.00 3.36 -1.57
CA SER A 126 -11.47 4.75 -1.65
C SER A 126 -10.38 5.81 -1.42
N GLU A 127 -9.16 5.41 -1.08
CA GLU A 127 -8.12 6.32 -0.59
C GLU A 127 -7.67 7.30 -1.67
N TYR A 128 -7.16 6.77 -2.79
CA TYR A 128 -6.66 7.60 -3.91
C TYR A 128 -7.75 8.54 -4.46
N ASN A 129 -8.94 8.01 -4.70
CA ASN A 129 -10.07 8.81 -5.20
C ASN A 129 -10.55 9.83 -4.16
N GLY A 130 -10.52 9.47 -2.87
CA GLY A 130 -10.85 10.36 -1.76
C GLY A 130 -9.86 11.51 -1.62
N VAL A 131 -8.55 11.25 -1.81
CA VAL A 131 -7.52 12.30 -1.84
C VAL A 131 -7.73 13.24 -3.01
N LEU A 132 -7.96 12.71 -4.22
CA LEU A 132 -8.24 13.56 -5.39
C LEU A 132 -9.51 14.39 -5.22
N ALA A 133 -10.56 13.83 -4.62
CA ALA A 133 -11.78 14.57 -4.27
C ALA A 133 -11.50 15.68 -3.27
N ILE A 134 -10.79 15.41 -2.16
CA ILE A 134 -10.39 16.42 -1.16
C ILE A 134 -9.58 17.54 -1.82
N LEU A 135 -8.58 17.19 -2.62
CA LEU A 135 -7.73 18.16 -3.31
C LEU A 135 -8.54 19.03 -4.29
N SER A 136 -9.46 18.41 -5.03
CA SER A 136 -10.32 19.10 -6.01
C SER A 136 -11.38 19.99 -5.36
N GLU A 137 -12.06 19.50 -4.32
CA GLU A 137 -13.11 20.19 -3.56
C GLU A 137 -12.57 21.42 -2.83
N GLN A 138 -11.35 21.32 -2.30
CA GLN A 138 -10.77 22.42 -1.57
C GLN A 138 -10.09 23.44 -2.51
N ALA A 139 -9.74 23.05 -3.74
CA ALA A 139 -8.90 23.87 -4.60
C ALA A 139 -9.64 25.09 -5.18
N PRO A 140 -8.97 26.26 -5.30
CA PRO A 140 -9.48 27.37 -6.10
C PRO A 140 -9.72 26.94 -7.55
N ASP A 141 -10.78 27.43 -8.18
CA ASP A 141 -11.17 27.03 -9.54
C ASP A 141 -10.03 27.20 -10.57
N ASN A 142 -9.23 28.26 -10.45
CA ASN A 142 -8.09 28.54 -11.33
C ASN A 142 -6.82 27.72 -11.04
N LYS A 143 -6.78 26.94 -9.95
CA LYS A 143 -5.63 26.13 -9.53
C LYS A 143 -5.98 24.65 -9.36
N ARG A 144 -7.23 24.25 -9.61
CA ARG A 144 -7.72 22.88 -9.38
C ARG A 144 -6.84 21.83 -10.03
N GLY A 145 -6.51 21.98 -11.31
CA GLY A 145 -5.64 21.04 -12.03
C GLY A 145 -4.25 20.90 -11.41
N LEU A 146 -3.62 22.01 -11.03
CA LEU A 146 -2.30 22.01 -10.39
C LEU A 146 -2.34 21.31 -9.03
N ILE A 147 -3.35 21.61 -8.20
CA ILE A 147 -3.48 21.03 -6.85
C ILE A 147 -3.81 19.54 -6.92
N THR A 148 -4.65 19.09 -7.85
CA THR A 148 -4.92 17.67 -8.04
C THR A 148 -3.71 16.92 -8.60
N ALA A 149 -2.87 17.56 -9.42
CA ALA A 149 -1.65 16.96 -9.96
C ALA A 149 -0.62 16.61 -8.84
N PHE A 150 -0.67 17.29 -7.70
CA PHE A 150 0.14 16.89 -6.53
C PHE A 150 -0.20 15.47 -6.07
N GLY A 151 -1.47 15.03 -6.12
CA GLY A 151 -1.83 13.65 -5.76
C GLY A 151 -1.11 12.62 -6.63
N THR A 152 -1.07 12.84 -7.94
CA THR A 152 -0.32 12.00 -8.88
C THR A 152 1.19 12.08 -8.64
N PHE A 153 1.73 13.27 -8.40
CA PHE A 153 3.15 13.44 -8.06
C PHE A 153 3.53 12.62 -6.82
N PHE A 154 2.73 12.70 -5.76
CA PHE A 154 2.97 11.95 -4.53
C PHE A 154 2.82 10.44 -4.71
N SER A 155 2.01 9.97 -5.66
CA SER A 155 1.97 8.56 -6.06
C SER A 155 3.34 8.10 -6.58
N GLY A 156 3.90 8.85 -7.54
CA GLY A 156 5.24 8.58 -8.07
C GLY A 156 6.34 8.73 -7.03
N PHE A 157 6.22 9.72 -6.14
CA PHE A 157 7.13 9.89 -5.01
C PHE A 157 7.11 8.69 -4.05
N GLY A 158 5.93 8.11 -3.79
CA GLY A 158 5.78 6.88 -3.01
C GLY A 158 6.54 5.71 -3.64
N VAL A 159 6.35 5.48 -4.94
CA VAL A 159 7.09 4.44 -5.69
C VAL A 159 8.60 4.68 -5.58
N PHE A 160 9.05 5.91 -5.82
CA PHE A 160 10.47 6.28 -5.72
C PHE A 160 11.05 5.97 -4.35
N LEU A 161 10.37 6.35 -3.26
CA LEU A 161 10.81 6.05 -1.91
C LEU A 161 10.87 4.54 -1.65
N GLY A 162 9.89 3.78 -2.14
CA GLY A 162 9.88 2.32 -2.03
C GLY A 162 11.09 1.70 -2.72
N THR A 163 11.39 2.15 -3.95
CA THR A 163 12.58 1.73 -4.69
C THR A 163 13.86 2.05 -3.92
N VAL A 164 13.99 3.25 -3.36
CA VAL A 164 15.17 3.66 -2.58
C VAL A 164 15.34 2.79 -1.35
N VAL A 165 14.27 2.47 -0.62
CA VAL A 165 14.35 1.58 0.55
C VAL A 165 14.86 0.19 0.13
N VAL A 166 14.27 -0.44 -0.88
CA VAL A 166 14.76 -1.76 -1.31
C VAL A 166 16.18 -1.70 -1.82
N PHE A 167 16.56 -0.65 -2.55
CA PHE A 167 17.93 -0.44 -3.01
C PHE A 167 18.92 -0.38 -1.84
N LEU A 168 18.62 0.39 -0.79
CA LEU A 168 19.48 0.49 0.40
C LEU A 168 19.62 -0.87 1.08
N PHE A 169 18.51 -1.57 1.33
CA PHE A 169 18.54 -2.90 1.93
C PHE A 169 19.35 -3.90 1.08
N SER A 170 19.17 -3.87 -0.24
CA SER A 170 19.89 -4.76 -1.16
C SER A 170 21.38 -4.40 -1.32
N SER A 171 21.76 -3.16 -1.00
CA SER A 171 23.16 -2.71 -1.03
C SER A 171 23.91 -3.02 0.26
N PHE A 172 23.21 -3.04 1.41
CA PHE A 172 23.82 -3.27 2.72
C PHE A 172 23.67 -4.72 3.24
N LEU A 173 22.73 -5.50 2.71
CA LEU A 173 22.50 -6.89 3.11
C LEU A 173 22.95 -7.86 2.02
N SER A 174 23.49 -9.01 2.42
CA SER A 174 23.73 -10.11 1.50
C SER A 174 22.40 -10.73 1.03
N GLU A 175 22.43 -11.46 -0.09
CA GLU A 175 21.27 -12.21 -0.59
C GLU A 175 20.68 -13.13 0.49
N SER A 176 21.51 -13.84 1.24
CA SER A 176 21.07 -14.69 2.35
C SER A 176 20.37 -13.90 3.48
N GLN A 177 20.87 -12.72 3.83
CA GLN A 177 20.25 -11.85 4.82
C GLN A 177 18.92 -11.28 4.32
N MET A 178 18.84 -10.93 3.03
CA MET A 178 17.60 -10.51 2.40
C MET A 178 16.53 -11.60 2.47
N HIS A 179 16.88 -12.85 2.19
CA HIS A 179 15.96 -14.00 2.32
C HIS A 179 15.50 -14.27 3.76
N LEU A 180 16.39 -14.12 4.74
CA LEU A 180 16.08 -14.43 6.14
C LEU A 180 15.20 -13.38 6.81
N TYR A 181 15.56 -12.10 6.69
CA TYR A 181 14.87 -11.02 7.42
C TYR A 181 14.82 -9.68 6.66
N GLY A 182 15.70 -9.44 5.69
CA GLY A 182 15.81 -8.14 5.03
C GLY A 182 14.52 -7.69 4.35
N TRP A 183 13.80 -8.61 3.69
CA TRP A 183 12.52 -8.29 3.06
C TRP A 183 11.43 -7.91 4.08
N ARG A 184 11.50 -8.40 5.33
CA ARG A 184 10.54 -8.07 6.39
C ARG A 184 10.78 -6.68 6.97
N TYR A 185 12.04 -6.26 7.06
CA TYR A 185 12.41 -4.93 7.55
C TYR A 185 12.29 -3.84 6.49
N ALA A 186 12.32 -4.22 5.21
CA ALA A 186 12.04 -3.30 4.12
C ALA A 186 10.54 -2.94 4.04
N LEU A 187 9.65 -3.84 4.50
CA LEU A 187 8.20 -3.63 4.61
C LEU A 187 7.84 -2.80 5.85
#